data_AF-A0A959L775-F1
#
_entry.id   AF-A0A959L775-F1
#
_cell.length_a   1.000
_cell.length_b   1.000
_cell.length_c   1.000
_cell.angle_alpha   90.00
_cell.angle_beta   90.00
_cell.angle_gamma   90.00
#
_symmetry.space_group_name_H-M   'P 1'
#
loop_
_entity.id
_entity.type
_entity.pdbx_description
1 polymer ?
#
loop_
_entity_poly.entity_id
_entity_poly.type
_entity_poly.pdbx_seq_one_letter_code
_entity_poly.pdbx_strand_id
1 'polypeptide(L)'
;MMNEIRTGLVLIALLILVRLEAQEIAETPKGEGAIFMLCHPNDETLQVRWAPDSWKIYQQAIKQGFTLTKTSIRVTDTLVVTYDLKIPAKTIFSTHADAENDYAAAYHLLYEEVENTAGILGEYSAFEVGASRYGMLLFLADLNFSLAEYLQLGWTDEDYDPGYTNIYTIRINGSSF
;
A
#
# COMPACT_ATOMS: atom_id res chain seq x y z
N MET A 1 12.10 40.96 -34.16
CA MET A 1 10.97 40.21 -34.76
C MET A 1 11.17 38.69 -34.81
N MET A 2 12.41 38.16 -34.85
CA MET A 2 12.66 36.69 -34.84
C MET A 2 12.67 36.03 -33.44
N ASN A 3 12.81 36.80 -32.36
CA ASN A 3 12.81 36.25 -31.00
C ASN A 3 11.40 35.99 -30.44
N GLU A 4 10.39 36.77 -30.82
CA GLU A 4 9.02 36.62 -30.27
C GLU A 4 8.30 35.38 -30.82
N ILE A 5 8.60 34.99 -32.07
CA ILE A 5 8.04 33.79 -32.71
C ILE A 5 8.61 32.52 -32.06
N ARG A 6 9.89 32.53 -31.67
CA ARG A 6 10.52 31.39 -30.96
C ARG A 6 9.95 31.22 -29.56
N THR A 7 9.71 32.30 -28.82
CA THR A 7 9.12 32.23 -27.48
C THR A 7 7.67 31.73 -27.52
N GLY A 8 6.88 32.16 -28.52
CA GLY A 8 5.50 31.69 -28.71
C GLY A 8 5.40 30.20 -29.06
N LEU A 9 6.28 29.70 -29.92
CA LEU A 9 6.32 28.26 -30.29
C LEU A 9 6.76 27.37 -29.13
N VAL A 10 7.71 27.81 -28.30
CA VAL A 10 8.14 27.08 -27.10
C VAL A 10 7.01 27.02 -26.07
N LEU A 11 6.23 28.10 -25.91
CA LEU A 11 5.09 28.12 -24.99
C LEU A 11 3.95 27.19 -25.44
N ILE A 12 3.66 27.13 -26.75
CA ILE A 12 2.64 26.24 -27.32
C ILE A 12 3.10 24.78 -27.24
N ALA A 13 4.38 24.49 -27.48
CA ALA A 13 4.93 23.15 -27.32
C ALA A 13 4.84 22.66 -25.85
N LEU A 14 5.12 23.53 -24.88
CA LEU A 14 4.96 23.22 -23.45
C LEU A 14 3.50 22.99 -23.06
N LEU A 15 2.55 23.79 -23.56
CA LEU A 15 1.12 23.60 -23.31
C LEU A 15 0.56 22.32 -23.93
N ILE A 16 1.11 21.87 -25.06
CA ILE A 16 0.73 20.60 -25.71
C ILE A 16 1.35 19.42 -24.96
N LEU A 17 2.60 19.50 -24.50
CA LEU A 17 3.21 18.47 -23.64
C LEU A 17 2.49 18.31 -22.30
N VAL A 18 2.10 19.41 -21.65
CA VAL A 18 1.31 19.36 -20.40
C VAL A 18 -0.11 18.81 -20.65
N ARG A 19 -0.71 19.05 -21.83
CA ARG A 19 -2.00 18.45 -22.18
C ARG A 19 -1.91 16.97 -22.57
N LEU A 20 -0.78 16.52 -23.13
CA LEU A 20 -0.55 15.09 -23.41
C LEU A 20 -0.24 14.30 -22.13
N GLU A 21 0.45 14.88 -21.14
CA GLU A 21 0.61 14.24 -19.82
C GLU A 21 -0.67 14.29 -18.99
N ALA A 22 -1.58 15.23 -19.24
CA ALA A 22 -2.90 15.28 -18.60
C ALA A 22 -3.92 14.31 -19.23
N GLN A 23 -3.58 13.62 -20.31
CA GLN A 23 -4.51 12.81 -21.09
C GLN A 23 -3.99 11.37 -21.30
N GLU A 24 -3.50 10.74 -20.24
CA GLU A 24 -3.59 9.27 -20.09
C GLU A 24 -3.33 8.77 -18.66
N ILE A 25 -3.73 9.56 -17.65
CA ILE A 25 -4.16 8.92 -16.40
C ILE A 25 -5.57 8.45 -16.69
N ALA A 26 -5.69 7.28 -17.33
CA ALA A 26 -6.91 6.50 -17.22
C ALA A 26 -7.21 6.47 -15.73
N GLU A 27 -8.32 7.10 -15.32
CA GLU A 27 -8.78 7.06 -13.95
C GLU A 27 -8.90 5.57 -13.61
N THR A 28 -7.88 5.05 -12.92
CA THR A 28 -7.96 3.80 -12.21
C THR A 28 -9.25 3.92 -11.40
N PRO A 29 -10.16 2.93 -11.43
CA PRO A 29 -11.39 3.00 -10.67
C PRO A 29 -11.04 3.51 -9.27
N LYS A 30 -11.58 4.69 -8.90
CA LYS A 30 -11.25 5.36 -7.64
C LYS A 30 -11.46 4.38 -6.49
N GLY A 31 -10.37 3.80 -5.99
CA GLY A 31 -10.42 2.82 -4.91
C GLY A 31 -9.66 1.51 -5.12
N GLU A 32 -9.15 1.22 -6.31
CA GLU A 32 -8.29 0.06 -6.53
C GLU A 32 -6.82 0.50 -6.40
N GLY A 33 -6.25 0.31 -5.21
CA GLY A 33 -4.83 0.57 -4.98
C GLY A 33 -3.96 -0.40 -5.77
N ALA A 34 -2.76 0.04 -6.17
CA ALA A 34 -1.86 -0.82 -6.92
C ALA A 34 -1.29 -1.93 -6.00
N ILE A 35 -1.68 -3.19 -6.24
CA ILE A 35 -1.11 -4.35 -5.56
C ILE A 35 0.19 -4.73 -6.29
N PHE A 36 1.33 -4.46 -5.67
CA PHE A 36 2.64 -4.91 -6.16
C PHE A 36 2.99 -6.27 -5.56
N MET A 37 2.77 -7.34 -6.33
CA MET A 37 3.05 -8.70 -5.89
C MET A 37 4.51 -9.08 -6.15
N LEU A 38 5.24 -9.41 -5.09
CA LEU A 38 6.51 -10.13 -5.18
C LEU A 38 6.23 -11.60 -4.91
N CYS A 39 6.39 -12.44 -5.92
CA CYS A 39 6.19 -13.88 -5.83
C CYS A 39 7.53 -14.57 -5.55
N HIS A 40 7.68 -15.22 -4.40
CA HIS A 40 8.74 -16.21 -4.19
C HIS A 40 8.15 -17.61 -4.37
N PRO A 41 8.43 -18.31 -5.49
CA PRO A 41 7.97 -19.66 -5.69
C PRO A 41 8.87 -20.63 -4.92
N ASN A 42 8.49 -20.95 -3.69
CA ASN A 42 8.98 -22.14 -3.00
C ASN A 42 7.92 -23.24 -3.18
N ASP A 43 7.91 -23.82 -4.39
CA ASP A 43 7.19 -24.99 -4.98
C ASP A 43 5.77 -25.42 -4.52
N GLU A 44 5.22 -24.98 -3.39
CA GLU A 44 3.84 -25.28 -2.93
C GLU A 44 3.18 -24.11 -2.19
N THR A 45 3.90 -23.00 -1.97
CA THR A 45 3.37 -21.81 -1.29
C THR A 45 3.75 -20.56 -2.05
N LEU A 46 2.90 -19.53 -1.95
CA LEU A 46 3.18 -18.22 -2.53
C LEU A 46 3.19 -17.16 -1.45
N GLN A 47 4.38 -16.63 -1.17
CA GLN A 47 4.48 -15.37 -0.42
C GLN A 47 4.04 -14.24 -1.32
N VAL A 48 3.10 -13.43 -0.85
CA VAL A 48 2.63 -12.24 -1.55
C VAL A 48 2.87 -11.02 -0.68
N ARG A 49 3.34 -9.95 -1.32
CA ARG A 49 3.50 -8.63 -0.73
C ARG A 49 2.48 -7.68 -1.32
N TRP A 50 2.05 -6.70 -0.53
CA TRP A 50 1.30 -5.56 -1.00
C TRP A 50 1.68 -4.30 -0.21
N ALA A 51 1.44 -3.15 -0.82
CA ALA A 51 1.64 -1.86 -0.18
C ALA A 51 0.52 -0.91 -0.63
N PRO A 52 -0.20 -0.27 0.31
CA PRO A 52 -1.11 0.82 -0.02
C PRO A 52 -0.42 1.99 -0.75
N ASP A 53 -1.13 2.65 -1.67
CA ASP A 53 -0.58 3.80 -2.42
C ASP A 53 -0.27 5.02 -1.55
N SER A 54 -0.83 5.09 -0.34
CA SER A 54 -0.56 6.19 0.59
C SER A 54 -0.68 5.79 2.05
N TRP A 55 0.02 6.53 2.91
CA TRP A 55 -0.06 6.37 4.36
C TRP A 55 -1.48 6.59 4.91
N LYS A 56 -2.30 7.42 4.24
CA LYS A 56 -3.69 7.67 4.64
C LYS A 56 -4.56 6.43 4.47
N ILE A 57 -4.38 5.73 3.35
CA ILE A 57 -5.04 4.46 3.06
C ILE A 57 -4.60 3.42 4.11
N TYR A 58 -3.30 3.35 4.38
CA TYR A 58 -2.79 2.45 5.42
C TYR A 58 -3.34 2.76 6.82
N GLN A 59 -3.46 4.03 7.20
CA GLN A 59 -4.09 4.41 8.47
C GLN A 59 -5.56 4.02 8.58
N GLN A 60 -6.31 4.09 7.48
CA GLN A 60 -7.68 3.57 7.46
C GLN A 60 -7.69 2.05 7.64
N ALA A 61 -6.79 1.33 6.97
CA ALA A 61 -6.63 -0.11 7.12
C ALA A 61 -6.27 -0.53 8.56
N ILE A 62 -5.43 0.25 9.27
CA ILE A 62 -5.15 0.00 10.71
C ILE A 62 -6.42 0.10 11.55
N LYS A 63 -7.27 1.09 11.28
CA LYS A 63 -8.49 1.35 12.06
C LYS A 63 -9.63 0.38 11.76
N GLN A 64 -9.77 0.01 10.49
CA GLN A 64 -10.94 -0.71 9.99
C GLN A 64 -10.64 -2.17 9.66
N GLY A 65 -9.37 -2.53 9.48
CA GLY A 65 -8.97 -3.77 8.82
C GLY A 65 -9.18 -3.70 7.30
N PHE A 66 -8.90 -4.81 6.64
CA PHE A 66 -9.13 -4.97 5.22
C PHE A 66 -9.49 -6.42 4.91
N THR A 67 -10.13 -6.61 3.76
CA THR A 67 -10.51 -7.91 3.25
C THR A 67 -9.64 -8.23 2.04
N LEU A 68 -9.01 -9.40 2.06
CA LEU A 68 -8.30 -9.99 0.93
C LEU A 68 -9.22 -11.03 0.28
N THR A 69 -9.44 -10.91 -1.02
CA THR A 69 -10.15 -11.90 -1.83
C THR A 69 -9.19 -12.55 -2.79
N LYS A 70 -9.03 -13.88 -2.69
CA LYS A 70 -8.34 -14.73 -3.67
C LYS A 70 -9.39 -15.34 -4.60
N THR A 71 -9.26 -15.08 -5.90
CA THR A 71 -10.05 -15.73 -6.95
C THR A 71 -9.12 -16.64 -7.77
N SER A 72 -9.31 -17.94 -7.65
CA SER A 72 -8.56 -18.95 -8.39
C SER A 72 -9.38 -19.46 -9.56
N ILE A 73 -8.88 -19.31 -10.78
CA ILE A 73 -9.60 -19.62 -12.01
C ILE A 73 -8.89 -20.76 -12.75
N ARG A 74 -9.65 -21.79 -13.11
CA ARG A 74 -9.29 -22.86 -14.03
C ARG A 74 -10.41 -23.02 -15.06
N VAL A 75 -10.12 -23.62 -16.22
CA VAL A 75 -11.02 -23.71 -17.39
C VAL A 75 -12.49 -24.06 -17.04
N THR A 76 -12.73 -24.86 -16.01
CA THR A 76 -14.06 -25.30 -15.59
C THR A 76 -14.43 -24.93 -14.16
N ASP A 77 -13.54 -24.25 -13.42
CA ASP A 77 -13.68 -24.07 -11.98
C ASP A 77 -13.26 -22.66 -11.55
N THR A 78 -13.98 -22.09 -10.61
CA THR A 78 -13.67 -20.80 -10.01
C THR A 78 -13.89 -20.89 -8.52
N LEU A 79 -12.80 -20.78 -7.77
CA LEU A 79 -12.81 -20.76 -6.32
C LEU A 79 -12.58 -19.32 -5.85
N VAL A 80 -13.44 -18.84 -4.95
CA VAL A 80 -13.30 -17.53 -4.32
C VAL A 80 -13.16 -17.75 -2.83
N VAL A 81 -12.05 -17.28 -2.26
CA VAL A 81 -11.76 -17.31 -0.82
C VAL A 81 -11.57 -15.89 -0.34
N THR A 82 -12.13 -15.58 0.83
CA THR A 82 -12.09 -14.25 1.41
C THR A 82 -11.54 -14.32 2.82
N TYR A 83 -10.56 -13.46 3.12
CA TYR A 83 -9.87 -13.36 4.39
C TYR A 83 -10.10 -11.97 4.98
N ASP A 84 -10.56 -11.91 6.23
CA ASP A 84 -10.63 -10.65 6.98
C ASP A 84 -9.35 -10.45 7.78
N LEU A 85 -8.56 -9.48 7.34
CA LEU A 85 -7.24 -9.19 7.86
C LEU A 85 -7.29 -7.93 8.73
N LYS A 86 -6.65 -8.01 9.90
CA LYS A 86 -6.62 -6.92 10.87
C LYS A 86 -5.22 -6.76 11.43
N ILE A 87 -4.72 -5.53 11.35
CA ILE A 87 -3.46 -5.17 11.98
C ILE A 87 -3.64 -5.33 13.50
N PRO A 88 -2.67 -5.95 14.21
CA PRO A 88 -2.76 -6.15 15.64
C PRO A 88 -3.05 -4.85 16.38
N ALA A 89 -3.93 -4.91 17.39
CA ALA A 89 -4.18 -3.75 18.24
C ALA A 89 -2.89 -3.34 18.99
N LYS A 90 -2.74 -2.05 19.32
CA LYS A 90 -1.57 -1.50 20.01
C LYS A 90 -1.10 -2.34 21.21
N THR A 91 -2.04 -2.84 22.02
CA THR A 91 -1.77 -3.67 23.20
C THR A 91 -1.18 -5.05 22.88
N ILE A 92 -1.58 -5.63 21.75
CA ILE A 92 -1.05 -6.91 21.25
C ILE A 92 0.29 -6.67 20.54
N PHE A 93 0.43 -5.55 19.86
CA PHE A 93 1.66 -5.18 19.18
C PHE A 93 2.80 -4.95 20.17
N SER A 94 2.55 -4.19 21.25
CA SER A 94 3.57 -3.87 22.25
C SER A 94 4.22 -5.10 22.90
N THR A 95 3.46 -6.19 23.10
CA THR A 95 4.02 -7.41 23.70
C THR A 95 4.95 -8.16 22.75
N HIS A 96 4.80 -8.00 21.44
CA HIS A 96 5.69 -8.56 20.43
C HIS A 96 6.90 -7.65 20.18
N ALA A 97 6.69 -6.33 20.23
CA ALA A 97 7.75 -5.32 20.11
C ALA A 97 8.84 -5.46 21.19
N ASP A 98 8.47 -5.84 22.42
CA ASP A 98 9.45 -6.01 23.51
C ASP A 98 10.40 -7.21 23.29
N ALA A 99 10.11 -8.09 22.34
CA ALA A 99 10.88 -9.31 22.07
C ALA A 99 11.87 -9.16 20.91
N GLU A 100 11.64 -8.25 19.95
CA GLU A 100 12.40 -8.16 18.69
C GLU A 100 12.61 -6.72 18.19
N ASN A 101 13.80 -6.42 17.68
CA ASN A 101 14.20 -5.05 17.29
C ASN A 101 13.36 -4.44 16.16
N ASP A 102 13.04 -5.20 15.11
CA ASP A 102 12.30 -4.68 13.95
C ASP A 102 10.82 -4.42 14.28
N TYR A 103 10.24 -5.27 15.14
CA TYR A 103 8.88 -5.11 15.65
C TYR A 103 8.78 -3.90 16.58
N ALA A 104 9.79 -3.66 17.43
CA ALA A 104 9.88 -2.45 18.24
C ALA A 104 9.90 -1.19 17.37
N ALA A 105 10.76 -1.17 16.35
CA ALA A 105 10.82 -0.05 15.42
C ALA A 105 9.48 0.19 14.73
N ALA A 106 8.83 -0.86 14.22
CA ALA A 106 7.52 -0.76 13.58
C ALA A 106 6.43 -0.24 14.54
N TYR A 107 6.44 -0.69 15.80
CA TYR A 107 5.51 -0.22 16.83
C TYR A 107 5.62 1.30 17.06
N HIS A 108 6.85 1.81 17.20
CA HIS A 108 7.09 3.24 17.39
C HIS A 108 6.62 4.07 16.19
N LEU A 109 6.88 3.60 14.97
CA LEU A 109 6.43 4.27 13.75
C LEU A 109 4.90 4.35 13.66
N LEU A 110 4.19 3.30 14.09
CA LEU A 110 2.74 3.20 14.02
C LEU A 110 1.99 3.97 15.12
N TYR A 111 2.43 3.87 16.36
CA TYR A 111 1.61 4.23 17.53
C TYR A 111 2.15 5.34 18.40
N GLU A 112 3.37 5.82 18.14
CA GLU A 112 3.93 6.95 18.86
C GLU A 112 3.34 8.26 18.32
N GLU A 113 2.84 9.11 19.20
CA GLU A 113 2.21 10.36 18.79
C GLU A 113 3.27 11.31 18.21
N VAL A 114 2.90 12.04 17.15
CA VAL A 114 3.72 13.15 16.64
C VAL A 114 3.27 14.39 17.39
N GLU A 115 4.19 15.08 18.08
CA GLU A 115 3.90 16.38 18.67
C GLU A 115 3.42 17.33 17.55
N ASN A 116 2.16 17.73 17.62
CA ASN A 116 1.54 18.54 16.59
C ASN A 116 1.48 20.00 17.05
N THR A 117 2.21 20.87 16.39
CA THR A 117 2.06 22.33 16.57
C THR A 117 0.73 22.77 15.95
N ALA A 118 -0.01 23.66 16.60
CA ALA A 118 -1.30 24.09 16.07
C ALA A 118 -1.15 24.88 14.75
N GLY A 119 -2.06 24.66 13.79
CA GLY A 119 -2.14 25.39 12.52
C GLY A 119 -1.61 24.64 11.30
N ILE A 120 -1.68 25.28 10.12
CA ILE A 120 -1.36 24.67 8.81
C ILE A 120 0.05 24.07 8.77
N LEU A 121 1.02 24.72 9.43
CA LEU A 121 2.40 24.23 9.50
C LEU A 121 2.51 22.91 10.29
N GLY A 122 1.69 22.72 11.33
CA GLY A 122 1.65 21.45 12.05
C GLY A 122 0.97 20.35 11.26
N GLU A 123 -0.12 20.66 10.55
CA GLU A 123 -0.77 19.69 9.66
C GLU A 123 0.18 19.21 8.54
N TYR A 124 0.97 20.12 7.96
CA TYR A 124 2.00 19.79 6.99
C TYR A 124 3.10 18.90 7.61
N SER A 125 3.60 19.28 8.79
CA SER A 125 4.60 18.48 9.50
C SER A 125 4.08 17.09 9.85
N ALA A 126 2.83 16.97 10.29
CA ALA A 126 2.20 15.68 10.59
C ALA A 126 2.05 14.81 9.33
N PHE A 127 1.76 15.44 8.18
CA PHE A 127 1.73 14.74 6.89
C PHE A 127 3.11 14.22 6.47
N GLU A 128 4.16 15.05 6.54
CA GLU A 128 5.52 14.62 6.18
C GLU A 128 6.01 13.49 7.09
N VAL A 129 5.85 13.66 8.41
CA VAL A 129 6.23 12.63 9.39
C VAL A 129 5.46 11.34 9.15
N GLY A 130 4.15 11.42 8.87
CA GLY A 130 3.32 10.25 8.53
C GLY A 130 3.81 9.52 7.27
N ALA A 131 4.13 10.27 6.20
CA ALA A 131 4.65 9.70 4.97
C ALA A 131 6.03 9.05 5.16
N SER A 132 6.95 9.70 5.88
CA SER A 132 8.27 9.15 6.19
C SER A 132 8.19 7.88 7.05
N ARG A 133 7.33 7.88 8.08
CA ARG A 133 7.11 6.69 8.92
C ARG A 133 6.54 5.53 8.12
N TYR A 134 5.59 5.81 7.23
CA TYR A 134 5.04 4.80 6.34
C TYR A 134 6.10 4.22 5.39
N GLY A 135 6.92 5.07 4.78
CA GLY A 135 8.03 4.59 3.93
C GLY A 135 9.01 3.70 4.70
N MET A 136 9.32 4.04 5.95
CA MET A 136 10.17 3.20 6.81
C MET A 136 9.49 1.86 7.17
N LEU A 137 8.19 1.85 7.43
CA LEU A 137 7.44 0.60 7.67
C LEU A 137 7.49 -0.34 6.47
N LEU A 138 7.32 0.19 5.26
CA LEU A 138 7.44 -0.60 4.03
C LEU A 138 8.85 -1.17 3.90
N PHE A 139 9.88 -0.37 4.14
CA PHE A 139 11.27 -0.81 4.10
C PHE A 139 11.55 -1.94 5.11
N LEU A 140 11.10 -1.80 6.36
CA LEU A 140 11.25 -2.85 7.38
C LEU A 140 10.51 -4.15 6.97
N ALA A 141 9.32 -4.02 6.40
CA ALA A 141 8.53 -5.15 5.92
C ALA A 141 9.19 -5.86 4.71
N ASP A 142 9.97 -5.14 3.90
CA ASP A 142 10.73 -5.75 2.79
C ASP A 142 11.97 -6.50 3.28
N LEU A 143 12.55 -6.10 4.43
CA LEU A 143 13.68 -6.80 5.05
C LEU A 143 13.25 -8.05 5.85
N ASN A 144 12.04 -8.04 6.41
CA ASN A 144 11.53 -9.09 7.28
C ASN A 144 10.09 -9.45 6.89
N PHE A 145 9.92 -10.58 6.21
CA PHE A 145 8.60 -11.04 5.75
C PHE A 145 7.65 -11.37 6.92
N SER A 146 8.15 -11.90 8.04
CA SER A 146 7.30 -12.14 9.21
C SER A 146 6.77 -10.83 9.79
N LEU A 147 7.55 -9.75 9.74
CA LEU A 147 7.07 -8.42 10.09
C LEU A 147 6.06 -7.90 9.04
N ALA A 148 6.27 -8.18 7.74
CA ALA A 148 5.28 -7.88 6.71
C ALA A 148 3.93 -8.58 6.98
N GLU A 149 3.93 -9.87 7.33
CA GLU A 149 2.72 -10.60 7.71
C GLU A 149 2.08 -9.99 8.96
N TYR A 150 2.88 -9.64 9.96
CA TYR A 150 2.39 -9.03 11.19
C TYR A 150 1.75 -7.66 10.96
N LEU A 151 2.37 -6.84 10.10
CA LEU A 151 1.85 -5.55 9.64
C LEU A 151 0.71 -5.68 8.63
N GLN A 152 0.34 -6.92 8.28
CA GLN A 152 -0.68 -7.24 7.29
C GLN A 152 -0.36 -6.57 5.95
N LEU A 153 0.92 -6.46 5.61
CA LEU A 153 1.45 -6.02 4.31
C LEU A 153 1.94 -7.23 3.48
N GLY A 154 1.97 -8.43 4.06
CA GLY A 154 2.28 -9.67 3.37
C GLY A 154 1.40 -10.82 3.84
N TRP A 155 1.31 -11.87 3.04
CA TRP A 155 0.66 -13.13 3.41
C TRP A 155 1.32 -14.30 2.70
N THR A 156 1.35 -15.45 3.37
CA THR A 156 1.70 -16.72 2.75
C THR A 156 0.41 -17.42 2.28
N ASP A 157 0.25 -17.57 0.97
CA ASP A 157 -0.81 -18.38 0.37
C ASP A 157 -0.37 -19.85 0.35
N GLU A 158 -0.78 -20.59 1.37
CA GLU A 158 -0.49 -22.01 1.55
C GLU A 158 -1.26 -22.90 0.56
N ASP A 159 -2.37 -22.41 0.02
CA ASP A 159 -3.21 -23.12 -0.95
C ASP A 159 -2.90 -22.68 -2.40
N TYR A 160 -1.68 -22.21 -2.66
CA TYR A 160 -1.27 -21.78 -3.98
C TYR A 160 -1.11 -22.99 -4.90
N ASP A 161 -1.93 -23.06 -5.96
CA ASP A 161 -1.78 -24.05 -7.03
C ASP A 161 -1.33 -23.33 -8.32
N PRO A 162 -0.14 -23.66 -8.86
CA PRO A 162 0.34 -23.07 -10.12
C PRO A 162 -0.51 -23.47 -11.34
N GLY A 163 -1.38 -24.48 -11.21
CA GLY A 163 -2.37 -24.88 -12.21
C GLY A 163 -3.61 -23.96 -12.29
N TYR A 164 -3.75 -23.01 -11.37
CA TYR A 164 -4.81 -22.00 -11.36
C TYR A 164 -4.24 -20.60 -11.64
N THR A 165 -5.01 -19.79 -12.35
CA THR A 165 -4.77 -18.34 -12.38
C THR A 165 -5.32 -17.74 -11.10
N ASN A 166 -4.47 -17.24 -10.23
CA ASN A 166 -4.85 -16.62 -8.96
C ASN A 166 -4.88 -15.10 -9.10
N ILE A 167 -6.00 -14.48 -8.73
CA ILE A 167 -6.19 -13.03 -8.69
C ILE A 167 -6.44 -12.64 -7.24
N TYR A 168 -5.65 -11.70 -6.73
CA TYR A 168 -5.80 -11.18 -5.37
C TYR A 168 -6.35 -9.75 -5.41
N THR A 169 -7.35 -9.48 -4.59
CA THR A 169 -7.97 -8.16 -4.49
C THR A 169 -8.06 -7.76 -3.02
N ILE A 170 -7.63 -6.55 -2.70
CA ILE A 170 -7.66 -6.01 -1.34
C ILE A 170 -8.66 -4.87 -1.26
N ARG A 171 -9.45 -4.87 -0.19
CA ARG A 171 -10.43 -3.82 0.09
C ARG A 171 -10.31 -3.38 1.54
N ILE A 172 -10.28 -2.06 1.80
CA ILE A 172 -10.40 -1.54 3.16
C ILE A 172 -11.83 -1.69 3.65
N ASN A 173 -11.99 -2.14 4.89
CA ASN A 173 -13.31 -2.38 5.46
C ASN A 173 -14.01 -1.08 5.80
N GLY A 174 -15.31 -0.98 5.55
CA GLY A 174 -16.07 0.24 5.87
C GLY A 174 -15.74 1.45 5.00
N SER A 175 -14.88 1.33 3.99
CA SER A 175 -14.82 2.32 2.91
C SER A 175 -15.99 2.07 1.94
N SER A 176 -16.90 3.05 1.88
CA SER A 176 -17.81 3.21 0.75
C SER A 176 -17.02 3.91 -0.36
N PHE A 177 -16.78 3.22 -1.46
CA PHE A 177 -16.28 3.85 -2.68
C PHE A 177 -17.43 4.54 -3.40
#